data_AF-A0A9D6HX03-F1
#
_entry.id   AF-A0A9D6HX03-F1
#
_cell.length_a   1.000
_cell.length_b   1.000
_cell.length_c   1.000
_cell.angle_alpha   90.00
_cell.angle_beta   90.00
_cell.angle_gamma   90.00
#
_symmetry.space_group_name_H-M   'P 1'
#
loop_
_entity.id
_entity.type
_entity.pdbx_description
1 polymer ?
#
loop_
_entity_poly.entity_id
_entity_poly.type
_entity_poly.pdbx_seq_one_letter_code
_entity_poly.pdbx_strand_id
1 'polypeptide(L)'
;MRKKTVLSVILPITGVLVLGIAGFLLYPRLFQPYSPFGSLDMDALAKVPEFKATLDQLEQTRGKLEKEMEEALKKENPQSPRTEALMTTYNQKLLSEQETLLAPLIGRRDACVAAVARERKLDIVLDGRIVVCGVRDITRDVIKKFRSGKEFPPADMTVASAGKVGFVDQGKILELGQVRRVHQEYMQFYKELQVHFEAEARGTSERYQKELMEKYNQALAKKKAESVQPLFSRIDETIQDTAKAVGLSLVLDKPQVLFGGKDITPLVIQKLGE
;
A
#
# COMPACT_ATOMS: atom_id res chain seq x y z
N MET A 1 -18.82 -29.54 -69.92
CA MET A 1 -17.63 -30.41 -70.00
C MET A 1 -16.37 -29.58 -69.77
N ARG A 2 -15.60 -29.94 -68.73
CA ARG A 2 -14.13 -29.93 -68.57
C ARG A 2 -13.27 -28.85 -69.28
N LYS A 3 -12.54 -28.07 -68.47
CA LYS A 3 -11.06 -28.07 -68.30
C LYS A 3 -10.71 -27.15 -67.10
N LYS A 4 -10.40 -27.71 -65.92
CA LYS A 4 -9.05 -27.94 -65.33
C LYS A 4 -8.16 -26.69 -65.24
N THR A 5 -8.13 -26.12 -64.02
CA THR A 5 -6.98 -25.92 -63.09
C THR A 5 -5.60 -25.51 -63.62
N VAL A 6 -4.94 -24.65 -62.82
CA VAL A 6 -3.50 -24.58 -62.40
C VAL A 6 -2.96 -23.14 -62.58
N LEU A 7 -2.82 -22.37 -61.48
CA LEU A 7 -1.61 -22.18 -60.63
C LEU A 7 -0.56 -21.30 -61.34
N SER A 8 -0.37 -20.04 -60.92
CA SER A 8 0.52 -19.61 -59.82
C SER A 8 1.92 -19.20 -60.34
N VAL A 9 2.64 -18.42 -59.52
CA VAL A 9 4.11 -18.39 -59.41
C VAL A 9 4.86 -17.25 -60.13
N ILE A 10 5.21 -16.22 -59.32
CA ILE A 10 6.56 -15.63 -59.11
C ILE A 10 7.06 -14.44 -59.96
N LEU A 11 7.41 -13.37 -59.22
CA LEU A 11 8.37 -12.28 -59.50
C LEU A 11 9.64 -12.73 -60.25
N PRO A 12 10.26 -11.92 -61.11
CA PRO A 12 11.64 -11.49 -60.75
C PRO A 12 12.04 -10.07 -61.28
N ILE A 13 12.85 -9.26 -60.55
CA ILE A 13 14.32 -9.00 -60.75
C ILE A 13 14.55 -8.10 -62.01
N THR A 14 15.22 -6.93 -62.06
CA THR A 14 16.37 -6.33 -61.36
C THR A 14 16.70 -4.93 -61.94
N GLY A 15 17.39 -4.09 -61.14
CA GLY A 15 18.32 -3.05 -61.61
C GLY A 15 18.19 -1.73 -60.81
N VAL A 16 18.87 -1.49 -59.67
CA VAL A 16 20.32 -1.14 -59.48
C VAL A 16 20.64 0.17 -60.23
N LEU A 17 21.14 1.30 -59.67
CA LEU A 17 22.15 1.56 -58.63
C LEU A 17 22.17 3.06 -58.20
N VAL A 18 22.17 3.30 -56.88
CA VAL A 18 22.93 4.24 -56.00
C VAL A 18 23.41 5.64 -56.48
N LEU A 19 23.09 6.68 -55.67
CA LEU A 19 23.99 7.65 -54.97
C LEU A 19 23.13 8.82 -54.40
N GLY A 20 23.10 9.22 -53.13
CA GLY A 20 23.75 8.82 -51.88
C GLY A 20 22.95 9.30 -50.65
N ILE A 21 23.20 8.67 -49.50
CA ILE A 21 22.45 8.73 -48.24
C ILE A 21 23.21 9.60 -47.23
N ALA A 22 22.59 10.62 -46.67
CA ALA A 22 22.87 11.13 -45.32
C ALA A 22 21.76 12.11 -44.89
N GLY A 23 20.84 11.69 -44.02
CA GLY A 23 19.79 12.58 -43.53
C GLY A 23 18.62 11.87 -42.84
N PHE A 24 18.95 11.03 -41.85
CA PHE A 24 18.13 10.69 -40.68
C PHE A 24 16.60 10.84 -40.82
N LEU A 25 15.90 9.71 -40.96
CA LEU A 25 14.47 9.61 -40.70
C LEU A 25 14.20 10.04 -39.24
N LEU A 26 13.88 11.31 -39.04
CA LEU A 26 13.28 11.82 -37.81
C LEU A 26 11.86 11.27 -37.74
N TYR A 27 11.71 10.07 -37.17
CA TYR A 27 10.51 9.80 -36.38
C TYR A 27 10.36 10.97 -35.41
N PRO A 28 9.18 11.60 -35.28
CA PRO A 28 8.94 12.40 -34.10
C PRO A 28 9.09 11.42 -32.93
N ARG A 29 10.21 11.53 -32.20
CA ARG A 29 10.22 11.13 -30.80
C ARG A 29 9.04 11.90 -30.24
N LEU A 30 7.95 11.19 -29.95
CA LEU A 30 6.89 11.71 -29.12
C LEU A 30 7.62 12.29 -27.91
N PHE A 31 7.64 13.63 -27.83
CA PHE A 31 7.94 14.33 -26.61
C PHE A 31 6.90 13.78 -25.63
N GLN A 32 7.23 12.73 -24.89
CA GLN A 32 6.44 12.41 -23.73
C GLN A 32 6.67 13.58 -22.79
N PRO A 33 5.65 14.40 -22.49
CA PRO A 33 5.80 15.47 -21.53
C PRO A 33 6.38 14.84 -20.28
N TYR A 34 7.40 15.49 -19.75
CA TYR A 34 8.10 15.03 -18.57
C TYR A 34 7.08 14.83 -17.44
N SER A 35 6.70 13.59 -17.15
CA SER A 35 5.80 13.29 -16.05
C SER A 35 6.59 13.48 -14.75
N PRO A 36 6.18 14.39 -13.86
CA PRO A 36 6.82 14.53 -12.55
C PRO A 36 6.52 13.35 -11.62
N PHE A 37 5.72 12.39 -12.08
CA PHE A 37 5.31 11.19 -11.36
C PHE A 37 6.16 9.99 -11.75
N GLY A 38 6.65 9.25 -10.75
CA GLY A 38 7.25 7.94 -10.93
C GLY A 38 6.48 6.82 -10.24
N SER A 39 6.74 5.59 -10.62
CA SER A 39 6.29 4.38 -9.92
C SER A 39 7.46 3.44 -9.64
N LEU A 40 7.33 2.68 -8.55
CA LEU A 40 8.23 1.59 -8.21
C LEU A 40 7.43 0.30 -8.00
N ASP A 41 7.78 -0.75 -8.72
CA ASP A 41 7.31 -2.11 -8.45
C ASP A 41 8.04 -2.68 -7.23
N MET A 42 7.32 -2.75 -6.11
CA MET A 42 7.83 -3.26 -4.84
C MET A 42 8.01 -4.78 -4.85
N ASP A 43 7.23 -5.51 -5.66
CA ASP A 43 7.35 -6.96 -5.81
C ASP A 43 8.64 -7.32 -6.57
N ALA A 44 9.02 -6.50 -7.56
CA ALA A 44 10.30 -6.63 -8.24
C ALA A 44 11.47 -6.37 -7.28
N LEU A 45 11.34 -5.41 -6.36
CA LEU A 45 12.36 -5.12 -5.35
C LEU A 45 12.46 -6.23 -4.29
N ALA A 46 11.33 -6.79 -3.84
CA ALA A 46 11.30 -7.88 -2.87
C ALA A 46 12.00 -9.16 -3.38
N LYS A 47 12.10 -9.34 -4.69
CA LYS A 47 12.80 -10.48 -5.34
C LYS A 47 14.31 -10.30 -5.40
N VAL A 48 14.85 -9.14 -5.01
CA VAL A 48 16.29 -8.89 -4.97
C VAL A 48 16.93 -9.77 -3.88
N PRO A 49 18.12 -10.37 -4.11
CA PRO A 49 18.71 -11.36 -3.19
C PRO A 49 18.84 -10.89 -1.74
N GLU A 50 19.16 -9.62 -1.54
CA GLU A 50 19.27 -9.00 -0.23
C GLU A 50 17.92 -8.99 0.52
N PHE A 51 16.82 -8.66 -0.16
CA PHE A 51 15.48 -8.74 0.42
C PHE A 51 15.08 -10.18 0.70
N LYS A 52 15.33 -11.08 -0.26
CA LYS A 52 15.03 -12.50 -0.07
C LYS A 52 15.77 -13.09 1.13
N ALA A 53 17.06 -12.81 1.27
CA ALA A 53 17.86 -13.29 2.39
C ALA A 53 17.32 -12.80 3.74
N THR A 54 16.92 -11.53 3.83
CA THR A 54 16.32 -10.99 5.06
C THR A 54 14.92 -11.56 5.33
N LEU A 55 14.11 -11.83 4.29
CA LEU A 55 12.83 -12.52 4.45
C LEU A 55 13.02 -13.97 4.93
N ASP A 56 13.98 -14.70 4.37
CA ASP A 56 14.35 -16.05 4.80
C ASP A 56 14.83 -16.05 6.28
N GLN A 57 15.62 -15.04 6.67
CA GLN A 57 16.03 -14.85 8.08
C GLN A 57 14.84 -14.56 8.99
N LEU A 58 13.91 -13.70 8.55
CA LEU A 58 12.72 -13.38 9.31
C LEU A 58 11.83 -14.61 9.54
N GLU A 59 11.65 -15.45 8.52
CA GLU A 59 10.91 -16.71 8.65
C GLU A 59 11.59 -17.67 9.63
N GLN A 60 12.93 -17.77 9.59
CA GLN A 60 13.69 -18.56 10.55
C GLN A 60 13.55 -18.03 11.98
N THR A 61 13.62 -16.72 12.18
CA THR A 61 13.44 -16.08 13.49
C THR A 61 12.03 -16.30 14.01
N ARG A 62 11.01 -16.16 13.15
CA ARG A 62 9.62 -16.46 13.50
C ARG A 62 9.46 -17.91 13.95
N GLY A 63 9.97 -18.87 13.18
CA GLY A 63 9.90 -20.28 13.53
C GLY A 63 10.64 -20.64 14.84
N LYS A 64 11.70 -19.91 15.19
CA LYS A 64 12.38 -20.05 16.50
C LYS A 64 11.52 -19.49 17.63
N LEU A 65 11.03 -18.26 17.47
CA LEU A 65 10.16 -17.61 18.47
C LEU A 65 8.88 -18.41 18.72
N GLU A 66 8.27 -18.99 17.67
CA GLU A 66 7.09 -19.84 17.78
C GLU A 66 7.37 -21.08 18.64
N LYS A 67 8.52 -21.73 18.45
CA LYS A 67 8.93 -22.88 19.27
C LYS A 67 9.19 -22.50 20.72
N GLU A 68 9.90 -21.39 20.96
CA GLU A 68 10.15 -20.88 22.31
C GLU A 68 8.83 -20.56 23.03
N MET A 69 7.87 -19.97 22.33
CA MET A 69 6.54 -19.69 22.84
C MET A 69 5.79 -20.99 23.15
N GLU A 70 5.77 -21.96 22.23
CA GLU A 70 5.10 -23.24 22.44
C GLU A 70 5.67 -24.00 23.66
N GLU A 71 6.99 -24.01 23.82
CA GLU A 71 7.66 -24.63 24.98
C GLU A 71 7.34 -23.90 26.30
N ALA A 72 7.24 -22.58 26.26
CA ALA A 72 6.82 -21.78 27.41
C ALA A 72 5.35 -22.06 27.78
N LEU A 73 4.46 -22.17 26.78
CA LEU A 73 3.05 -22.44 26.96
C LEU A 73 2.77 -23.85 27.50
N LYS A 74 3.55 -24.87 27.10
CA LYS A 74 3.43 -26.25 27.62
C LYS A 74 3.56 -26.34 29.14
N LYS A 75 4.21 -25.36 29.77
CA LYS A 75 4.47 -25.31 31.21
C LYS A 75 3.42 -24.49 31.97
N GLU A 76 2.44 -23.91 31.27
CA GLU A 76 1.48 -22.96 31.83
C GLU A 76 0.03 -23.38 31.60
N ASN A 77 -0.87 -22.88 32.45
CA ASN A 77 -2.31 -23.11 32.31
C ASN A 77 -2.89 -22.14 31.25
N PRO A 78 -3.67 -22.62 30.25
CA PRO A 78 -4.27 -21.80 29.19
C PRO A 78 -5.06 -20.57 29.66
N GLN A 79 -5.63 -20.59 30.87
CA GLN A 79 -6.43 -19.49 31.43
C GLN A 79 -5.65 -18.63 32.44
N SER A 80 -4.34 -18.81 32.56
CA SER A 80 -3.53 -18.01 33.48
C SER A 80 -3.19 -16.63 32.91
N PRO A 81 -3.10 -15.57 33.74
CA PRO A 81 -2.56 -14.27 33.33
C PRO A 81 -1.15 -14.36 32.73
N ARG A 82 -0.40 -15.40 33.10
CA ARG A 82 0.94 -15.66 32.57
C ARG A 82 0.92 -16.09 31.10
N THR A 83 -0.09 -16.85 30.69
CA THR A 83 -0.31 -17.23 29.28
C THR A 83 -0.58 -15.99 28.42
N GLU A 84 -1.42 -15.06 28.89
CA GLU A 84 -1.70 -13.80 28.19
C GLU A 84 -0.44 -12.92 28.08
N ALA A 85 0.35 -12.83 29.17
CA ALA A 85 1.61 -12.10 29.18
C ALA A 85 2.64 -12.71 28.20
N LEU A 86 2.71 -14.04 28.10
CA LEU A 86 3.58 -14.74 27.15
C LEU A 86 3.20 -14.43 25.69
N MET A 87 1.90 -14.46 25.36
CA MET A 87 1.42 -14.12 24.01
C MET A 87 1.72 -12.66 23.66
N THR A 88 1.53 -11.75 24.61
CA THR A 88 1.85 -10.33 24.44
C THR A 88 3.35 -10.14 24.18
N THR A 89 4.20 -10.79 24.98
CA THR A 89 5.66 -10.73 24.84
C THR A 89 6.12 -11.31 23.51
N TYR A 90 5.56 -12.44 23.09
CA TYR A 90 5.84 -13.04 21.78
C TYR A 90 5.50 -12.09 20.64
N ASN A 91 4.31 -11.49 20.66
CA ASN A 91 3.89 -10.52 19.63
C ASN A 91 4.82 -9.29 19.59
N GLN A 92 5.24 -8.78 20.76
CA GLN A 92 6.18 -7.67 20.85
C GLN A 92 7.56 -8.05 20.28
N LYS A 93 8.11 -9.22 20.65
CA LYS A 93 9.38 -9.70 20.12
C LYS A 93 9.34 -9.90 18.61
N LEU A 94 8.26 -10.50 18.10
CA LEU A 94 8.09 -10.73 16.68
C LEU A 94 8.06 -9.39 15.91
N LEU A 95 7.37 -8.37 16.44
CA LEU A 95 7.35 -7.03 15.86
C LEU A 95 8.74 -6.38 15.88
N SER A 96 9.46 -6.46 17.00
CA SER A 96 10.80 -5.86 17.13
C SER A 96 11.84 -6.51 16.22
N GLU A 97 11.77 -7.84 16.05
CA GLU A 97 12.66 -8.58 15.13
C GLU A 97 12.36 -8.23 13.67
N GLN A 98 11.08 -8.12 13.29
CA GLN A 98 10.67 -7.64 11.97
C GLN A 98 11.26 -6.26 11.68
N GLU A 99 11.09 -5.32 12.61
CA GLU A 99 11.62 -3.97 12.46
C GLU A 99 13.14 -3.97 12.35
N THR A 100 13.84 -4.68 13.23
CA THR A 100 15.30 -4.75 13.26
C THR A 100 15.88 -5.32 11.97
N LEU A 101 15.26 -6.36 11.42
CA LEU A 101 15.72 -7.00 10.19
C LEU A 101 15.40 -6.18 8.94
N LEU A 102 14.20 -5.57 8.87
CA LEU A 102 13.75 -4.88 7.66
C LEU A 102 14.15 -3.41 7.60
N ALA A 103 14.24 -2.70 8.73
CA ALA A 103 14.59 -1.28 8.79
C ALA A 103 15.83 -0.89 7.97
N PRO A 104 16.99 -1.60 8.05
CA PRO A 104 18.15 -1.23 7.26
C PRO A 104 17.93 -1.39 5.75
N LEU A 105 17.19 -2.42 5.31
CA LEU A 105 16.84 -2.60 3.90
C LEU A 105 15.85 -1.54 3.41
N ILE A 106 14.86 -1.22 4.24
CA ILE A 106 13.86 -0.18 3.98
C ILE A 106 14.55 1.18 3.84
N GLY A 107 15.44 1.55 4.78
CA GLY A 107 16.20 2.79 4.71
C GLY A 107 17.08 2.88 3.46
N ARG A 108 17.76 1.78 3.11
CA ARG A 108 18.54 1.69 1.85
C ARG A 108 17.68 1.84 0.61
N ARG A 109 16.50 1.19 0.58
CA ARG A 109 15.52 1.34 -0.51
C ARG A 109 15.13 2.80 -0.65
N ASP A 110 14.68 3.41 0.44
CA ASP A 110 14.16 4.78 0.45
C ASP A 110 15.22 5.78 -0.04
N ALA A 111 16.46 5.59 0.38
CA ALA A 111 17.58 6.40 -0.09
C ALA A 111 17.87 6.19 -1.60
N CYS A 112 17.75 4.97 -2.11
CA CYS A 112 17.86 4.70 -3.55
C CYS A 112 16.70 5.34 -4.33
N VAL A 113 15.47 5.24 -3.84
CA VAL A 113 14.28 5.86 -4.45
C VAL A 113 14.47 7.38 -4.51
N ALA A 114 14.87 8.00 -3.40
CA ALA A 114 15.13 9.43 -3.34
C ALA A 114 16.24 9.85 -4.32
N ALA A 115 17.32 9.06 -4.43
CA ALA A 115 18.41 9.34 -5.38
C ALA A 115 17.92 9.28 -6.84
N VAL A 116 17.17 8.24 -7.21
CA VAL A 116 16.61 8.13 -8.57
C VAL A 116 15.60 9.25 -8.83
N ALA A 117 14.73 9.55 -7.86
CA ALA A 117 13.74 10.60 -7.99
C ALA A 117 14.39 11.96 -8.25
N ARG A 118 15.47 12.30 -7.52
CA ARG A 118 16.22 13.55 -7.76
C ARG A 118 16.92 13.57 -9.13
N GLU A 119 17.57 12.48 -9.52
CA GLU A 119 18.22 12.36 -10.85
C GLU A 119 17.21 12.46 -12.01
N ARG A 120 16.03 11.90 -11.79
CA ARG A 120 14.91 11.90 -12.74
C ARG A 120 13.93 13.03 -12.48
N LYS A 121 14.31 14.04 -11.68
CA LYS A 121 13.54 15.19 -11.13
C LYS A 121 12.05 14.89 -11.02
N LEU A 122 11.71 13.87 -10.23
CA LEU A 122 10.34 13.46 -9.93
C LEU A 122 9.87 14.18 -8.66
N ASP A 123 8.63 14.66 -8.68
CA ASP A 123 7.98 15.31 -7.54
C ASP A 123 7.40 14.28 -6.56
N ILE A 124 7.05 13.09 -7.07
CA ILE A 124 6.49 12.01 -6.28
C ILE A 124 6.80 10.65 -6.92
N VAL A 125 7.00 9.64 -6.07
CA VAL A 125 7.08 8.23 -6.48
C VAL A 125 6.00 7.43 -5.75
N LEU A 126 5.22 6.68 -6.51
CA LEU A 126 4.12 5.86 -6.03
C LEU A 126 4.46 4.37 -6.02
N ASP A 127 3.77 3.61 -5.19
CA ASP A 127 3.71 2.15 -5.34
C ASP A 127 3.10 1.80 -6.70
N GLY A 128 3.82 1.00 -7.50
CA GLY A 128 3.39 0.62 -8.84
C GLY A 128 2.05 -0.11 -8.88
N ARG A 129 1.61 -0.74 -7.78
CA ARG A 129 0.35 -1.49 -7.70
C ARG A 129 -0.90 -0.62 -7.85
N ILE A 130 -0.83 0.67 -7.49
CA ILE A 130 -1.96 1.59 -7.66
C ILE A 130 -1.93 2.35 -8.99
N VAL A 131 -0.91 2.13 -9.82
CA VAL A 131 -0.70 2.86 -11.06
C VAL A 131 -1.10 2.00 -12.25
N VAL A 132 -2.07 2.49 -13.02
CA VAL A 132 -2.49 1.85 -14.28
C VAL A 132 -1.64 2.34 -15.46
N CYS A 133 -1.47 3.66 -15.61
CA CYS A 133 -0.66 4.26 -16.69
C CYS A 133 -0.27 5.71 -16.34
N GLY A 134 0.57 6.34 -17.19
CA GLY A 134 0.84 7.78 -17.13
C GLY A 134 1.94 8.24 -16.17
N VAL A 135 2.65 7.30 -15.54
CA VAL A 135 3.82 7.61 -14.70
C VAL A 135 5.06 6.91 -15.24
N ARG A 136 6.24 7.40 -14.84
CA ARG A 136 7.51 6.81 -15.22
C ARG A 136 7.87 5.66 -14.27
N ASP A 137 7.93 4.44 -14.79
CA ASP A 137 8.49 3.32 -14.03
C ASP A 137 10.00 3.52 -13.81
N ILE A 138 10.41 3.59 -12.54
CA ILE A 138 11.82 3.75 -12.12
C ILE A 138 12.42 2.46 -11.53
N THR A 139 11.70 1.34 -11.57
CA THR A 139 12.05 0.08 -10.92
C THR A 139 13.47 -0.38 -11.26
N ARG A 140 13.83 -0.37 -12.55
CA ARG A 140 15.16 -0.79 -13.00
C ARG A 140 16.28 0.10 -12.47
N ASP A 141 16.05 1.41 -12.44
CA ASP A 141 17.03 2.38 -11.94
C ASP A 141 17.25 2.21 -10.43
N VAL A 142 16.16 2.02 -9.68
CA VAL A 142 16.20 1.80 -8.22
C VAL A 142 16.91 0.49 -7.90
N ILE A 143 16.54 -0.63 -8.54
CA ILE A 143 17.20 -1.93 -8.32
C ILE A 143 18.69 -1.85 -8.65
N LYS A 144 19.06 -1.17 -9.75
CA LYS A 144 20.46 -1.00 -10.13
C LYS A 144 21.24 -0.23 -9.06
N LYS A 145 20.69 0.84 -8.50
CA LYS A 145 21.32 1.59 -7.40
C LYS A 145 21.38 0.78 -6.12
N PHE A 146 20.30 0.11 -5.76
CA PHE A 146 20.22 -0.70 -4.56
C PHE A 146 21.31 -1.78 -4.51
N ARG A 147 21.49 -2.49 -5.64
CA ARG A 147 22.51 -3.53 -5.81
C ARG A 147 23.94 -3.00 -5.94
N SER A 148 24.13 -1.70 -6.16
CA SER A 148 25.47 -1.11 -6.25
C SER A 148 26.18 -1.03 -4.90
N GLY A 149 25.46 -1.27 -3.79
CA GLY A 149 26.01 -1.23 -2.43
C GLY A 149 26.43 0.15 -1.96
N LYS A 150 26.24 1.20 -2.77
CA LYS A 150 26.55 2.58 -2.39
C LYS A 150 25.61 3.04 -1.28
N GLU A 151 26.19 3.59 -0.23
CA GLU A 151 25.44 4.32 0.78
C GLU A 151 24.94 5.63 0.18
N PHE A 152 23.67 5.90 0.41
CA PHE A 152 23.03 7.14 0.07
C PHE A 152 22.67 7.84 1.39
N PRO A 153 22.71 9.19 1.44
CA PRO A 153 22.27 9.90 2.63
C PRO A 153 20.83 9.47 2.97
N PRO A 154 20.46 9.44 4.26
CA PRO A 154 19.10 9.14 4.67
C PRO A 154 18.12 9.98 3.86
N ALA A 155 17.11 9.33 3.30
CA ALA A 155 16.17 9.99 2.42
C ALA A 155 15.42 11.06 3.20
N ASP A 156 15.65 12.32 2.88
CA ASP A 156 14.61 13.33 3.07
C ASP A 156 13.49 12.98 2.08
N MET A 157 12.50 12.23 2.59
CA MET A 157 11.34 11.76 1.85
C MET A 157 10.35 12.89 1.59
N THR A 158 10.55 14.05 2.24
CA THR A 158 9.76 15.27 2.09
C THR A 158 10.52 16.27 1.23
N VAL A 159 10.40 16.15 -0.09
CA VAL A 159 10.66 17.32 -0.95
C VAL A 159 9.49 18.28 -0.79
N ALA A 160 9.79 19.57 -0.56
CA ALA A 160 8.83 20.65 -0.78
C ALA A 160 8.47 20.66 -2.28
N SER A 161 7.54 19.77 -2.64
CA SER A 161 7.06 19.62 -3.99
C SER A 161 6.35 20.90 -4.39
N ALA A 162 6.75 21.48 -5.53
CA ALA A 162 5.94 22.48 -6.23
C ALA A 162 4.67 21.85 -6.85
N GLY A 163 4.54 20.52 -6.79
CA GLY A 163 3.41 19.75 -7.27
C GLY A 163 2.21 19.84 -6.33
N LYS A 164 1.01 19.79 -6.92
CA LYS A 164 -0.28 19.84 -6.21
C LYS A 164 -0.66 18.49 -5.58
N VAL A 165 0.31 17.67 -5.17
CA VAL A 165 0.05 16.33 -4.61
C VAL A 165 0.56 16.23 -3.18
N GLY A 166 -0.29 15.76 -2.29
CA GLY A 166 0.07 15.47 -0.92
C GLY A 166 -0.36 14.08 -0.49
N PHE A 167 -0.08 13.75 0.76
CA PHE A 167 -0.54 12.51 1.35
C PHE A 167 -1.02 12.72 2.78
N VAL A 168 -1.82 11.78 3.25
CA VAL A 168 -2.29 11.69 4.62
C VAL A 168 -2.04 10.28 5.13
N ASP A 169 -1.59 10.15 6.37
CA ASP A 169 -1.47 8.87 7.05
C ASP A 169 -2.81 8.56 7.75
N GLN A 170 -3.66 7.78 7.07
CA GLN A 170 -4.94 7.38 7.64
C GLN A 170 -4.77 6.48 8.87
N GLY A 171 -3.68 5.72 8.95
CA GLY A 171 -3.36 4.90 10.13
C GLY A 171 -3.28 5.77 11.38
N LYS A 172 -2.50 6.86 11.34
CA LYS A 172 -2.41 7.82 12.45
C LYS A 172 -3.74 8.48 12.78
N ILE A 173 -4.58 8.77 11.78
CA ILE A 173 -5.92 9.32 12.01
C ILE A 173 -6.82 8.30 12.71
N LEU A 174 -6.75 7.02 12.34
CA LEU A 174 -7.51 5.95 12.99
C LEU A 174 -7.05 5.70 14.44
N GLU A 175 -5.83 6.11 14.79
CA GLU A 175 -5.30 6.03 16.14
C GLU A 175 -5.79 7.13 17.09
N LEU A 176 -6.41 8.19 16.55
CA LEU A 176 -6.96 9.28 17.33
C LEU A 176 -7.98 8.78 18.36
N GLY A 177 -7.98 9.38 19.55
CA GLY A 177 -8.79 8.97 20.68
C GLY A 177 -10.28 8.97 20.34
N GLN A 178 -10.76 10.01 19.66
CA GLN A 178 -12.16 10.08 19.20
C GLN A 178 -12.53 8.96 18.21
N VAL A 179 -11.61 8.58 17.32
CA VAL A 179 -11.85 7.52 16.31
C VAL A 179 -11.85 6.15 16.96
N ARG A 180 -10.88 5.90 17.85
CA ARG A 180 -10.80 4.67 18.65
C ARG A 180 -12.04 4.47 19.50
N ARG A 181 -12.56 5.52 20.14
CA ARG A 181 -13.80 5.44 20.95
C ARG A 181 -15.00 5.00 20.12
N VAL A 182 -15.27 5.67 18.99
CA VAL A 182 -16.39 5.30 18.10
C VAL A 182 -16.24 3.87 17.59
N HIS A 183 -15.03 3.44 17.23
CA HIS A 183 -14.77 2.06 16.83
C HIS A 183 -15.06 1.07 17.96
N GLN A 184 -14.58 1.34 19.18
CA GLN A 184 -14.81 0.51 20.36
C GLN A 184 -16.31 0.38 20.69
N GLU A 185 -17.04 1.49 20.68
CA GLU A 185 -18.49 1.50 20.93
C GLU A 185 -19.25 0.68 19.87
N TYR A 186 -18.87 0.81 18.60
CA TYR A 186 -19.47 0.01 17.53
C TYR A 186 -19.19 -1.49 17.72
N MET A 187 -17.96 -1.86 18.08
CA MET A 187 -17.58 -3.26 18.32
C MET A 187 -18.25 -3.84 19.57
N GLN A 188 -18.45 -3.04 20.62
CA GLN A 188 -19.21 -3.44 21.80
C GLN A 188 -20.67 -3.71 21.44
N PHE A 189 -21.31 -2.78 20.71
CA PHE A 189 -22.69 -2.95 20.24
C PHE A 189 -22.85 -4.18 19.35
N TYR A 190 -21.88 -4.45 18.47
CA TYR A 190 -21.87 -5.67 17.65
C TYR A 190 -21.82 -6.94 18.51
N LYS A 191 -20.95 -6.99 19.53
CA LYS A 191 -20.84 -8.14 20.44
C LYS A 191 -22.11 -8.34 21.26
N GLU A 192 -22.71 -7.26 21.75
CA GLU A 192 -23.98 -7.31 22.48
C GLU A 192 -25.08 -7.91 21.60
N LEU A 193 -25.22 -7.43 20.36
CA LEU A 193 -26.17 -8.00 19.40
C LEU A 193 -25.85 -9.47 19.11
N GLN A 194 -24.60 -9.88 18.99
CA GLN A 194 -24.29 -11.29 18.79
C GLN A 194 -24.78 -12.15 19.97
N VAL A 195 -24.53 -11.72 21.21
CA VAL A 195 -24.99 -12.42 22.43
C VAL A 195 -26.52 -12.49 22.49
N HIS A 196 -27.21 -11.38 22.19
CA HIS A 196 -28.67 -11.37 22.17
C HIS A 196 -29.25 -12.28 21.09
N PHE A 197 -28.61 -12.34 19.92
CA PHE A 197 -29.07 -13.19 18.81
C PHE A 197 -28.96 -14.65 19.21
N GLU A 198 -27.81 -15.07 19.74
CA GLU A 198 -27.58 -16.46 20.17
C GLU A 198 -28.56 -16.90 21.26
N ALA A 199 -28.93 -15.98 22.16
CA ALA A 199 -29.91 -16.24 23.21
C ALA A 199 -31.35 -16.34 22.65
N GLU A 200 -31.77 -15.39 21.80
CA GLU A 200 -33.13 -15.33 21.23
C GLU A 200 -33.37 -16.37 20.13
N ALA A 201 -32.34 -16.77 19.37
CA ALA A 201 -32.46 -17.74 18.29
C ALA A 201 -32.56 -19.19 18.78
N ARG A 202 -32.11 -19.48 20.01
CA ARG A 202 -32.01 -20.85 20.54
C ARG A 202 -33.38 -21.51 20.68
N GLY A 203 -33.56 -22.65 20.02
CA GLY A 203 -34.81 -23.42 20.08
C GLY A 203 -35.99 -22.76 19.35
N THR A 204 -35.74 -21.72 18.54
CA THR A 204 -36.77 -21.05 17.73
C THR A 204 -36.81 -21.56 16.29
N SER A 205 -37.87 -21.23 15.56
CA SER A 205 -38.02 -21.61 14.15
C SER A 205 -37.04 -20.86 13.24
N GLU A 206 -36.66 -21.48 12.10
CA GLU A 206 -35.81 -20.83 11.09
C GLU A 206 -36.40 -19.51 10.57
N ARG A 207 -37.73 -19.41 10.47
CA ARG A 207 -38.41 -18.17 10.06
C ARG A 207 -38.13 -17.05 11.06
N TYR A 208 -38.29 -17.34 12.36
CA TYR A 208 -38.03 -16.37 13.41
C TYR A 208 -36.54 -15.99 13.50
N GLN A 209 -35.63 -16.95 13.30
CA GLN A 209 -34.19 -16.67 13.23
C GLN A 209 -33.84 -15.71 12.08
N LYS A 210 -34.47 -15.85 10.91
CA LYS A 210 -34.30 -14.90 9.79
C LYS A 210 -34.82 -13.51 10.14
N GLU A 211 -35.99 -13.42 10.77
CA GLU A 211 -36.56 -12.14 11.23
C GLU A 211 -35.65 -11.45 12.27
N LEU A 212 -35.07 -12.21 13.20
CA LEU A 212 -34.07 -11.72 14.15
C LEU A 212 -32.80 -11.21 13.47
N MET A 213 -32.27 -11.97 12.52
CA MET A 213 -31.06 -11.58 11.80
C MET A 213 -31.27 -10.27 11.03
N GLU A 214 -32.42 -10.11 10.37
CA GLU A 214 -32.79 -8.88 9.68
C GLU A 214 -32.89 -7.69 10.64
N LYS A 215 -33.59 -7.86 11.78
CA LYS A 215 -33.68 -6.84 12.84
C LYS A 215 -32.31 -6.39 13.33
N TYR A 216 -31.38 -7.33 13.50
CA TYR A 216 -30.06 -7.05 14.07
C TYR A 216 -29.15 -6.39 13.03
N ASN A 217 -29.23 -6.82 11.76
CA ASN A 217 -28.58 -6.13 10.65
C ASN A 217 -29.06 -4.68 10.50
N GLN A 218 -30.37 -4.43 10.65
CA GLN A 218 -30.93 -3.07 10.66
C GLN A 218 -30.41 -2.23 11.84
N ALA A 219 -30.32 -2.83 13.03
CA ALA A 219 -29.75 -2.16 14.20
C ALA A 219 -28.27 -1.79 14.01
N LEU A 220 -27.47 -2.70 13.44
CA LEU A 220 -26.07 -2.45 13.09
C LEU A 220 -25.94 -1.35 12.03
N ALA A 221 -26.75 -1.41 10.98
CA ALA A 221 -26.75 -0.39 9.92
C ALA A 221 -27.09 1.00 10.50
N LYS A 222 -28.08 1.06 11.39
CA LYS A 222 -28.46 2.29 12.10
C LYS A 222 -27.32 2.82 12.97
N LYS A 223 -26.70 1.98 13.81
CA LYS A 223 -25.54 2.38 14.64
C LYS A 223 -24.37 2.87 13.79
N LYS A 224 -24.11 2.22 12.65
CA LYS A 224 -23.10 2.66 11.69
C LYS A 224 -23.42 4.04 11.11
N ALA A 225 -24.67 4.27 10.72
CA ALA A 225 -25.12 5.55 10.17
C ALA A 225 -25.09 6.69 11.20
N GLU A 226 -25.38 6.40 12.46
CA GLU A 226 -25.45 7.42 13.51
C GLU A 226 -24.09 7.78 14.12
N SER A 227 -23.17 6.81 14.25
CA SER A 227 -21.90 7.02 14.96
C SER A 227 -20.68 6.96 14.05
N VAL A 228 -20.64 6.01 13.11
CA VAL A 228 -19.43 5.72 12.32
C VAL A 228 -19.36 6.61 11.08
N GLN A 229 -20.44 6.69 10.30
CA GLN A 229 -20.47 7.49 9.07
C GLN A 229 -20.18 8.98 9.31
N PRO A 230 -20.79 9.67 10.30
CA PRO A 230 -20.54 11.11 10.50
C PRO A 230 -19.09 11.41 10.86
N LEU A 231 -18.43 10.51 11.60
CA LEU A 231 -17.02 10.63 11.94
C LEU A 231 -16.15 10.56 10.68
N PHE A 232 -16.36 9.57 9.80
CA PHE A 232 -15.60 9.45 8.55
C PHE A 232 -15.89 10.61 7.60
N SER A 233 -17.14 11.08 7.50
CA SER A 233 -17.46 12.29 6.74
C SER A 233 -16.70 13.51 7.25
N ARG A 234 -16.63 13.70 8.57
CA ARG A 234 -15.84 14.79 9.17
C ARG A 234 -14.35 14.66 8.85
N ILE A 235 -13.79 13.45 8.85
CA ILE A 235 -12.40 13.18 8.48
C ILE A 235 -12.18 13.56 7.01
N ASP A 236 -13.03 13.08 6.10
CA ASP A 236 -12.94 13.34 4.66
C ASP A 236 -13.05 14.84 4.34
N GLU A 237 -14.00 15.54 4.96
CA GLU A 237 -14.16 16.99 4.85
C GLU A 237 -12.91 17.73 5.36
N THR A 238 -12.37 17.30 6.50
CA THR A 238 -11.17 17.92 7.08
C THR A 238 -9.94 17.72 6.19
N ILE A 239 -9.77 16.53 5.59
CA ILE A 239 -8.73 16.25 4.61
C ILE A 239 -8.92 17.14 3.38
N GLN A 240 -10.15 17.20 2.85
CA GLN A 240 -10.47 17.98 1.66
C GLN A 240 -10.20 19.48 1.87
N ASP A 241 -10.62 20.05 2.99
CA ASP A 241 -10.42 21.46 3.30
C ASP A 241 -8.96 21.79 3.58
N THR A 242 -8.22 20.87 4.19
CA THR A 242 -6.78 21.02 4.37
C THR A 242 -6.05 20.98 3.05
N ALA A 243 -6.41 20.05 2.16
CA ALA A 243 -5.87 19.96 0.82
C ALA A 243 -6.12 21.25 0.02
N LYS A 244 -7.36 21.77 0.03
CA LYS A 244 -7.71 23.05 -0.61
C LYS A 244 -6.90 24.21 -0.04
N ALA A 245 -6.82 24.33 1.29
CA ALA A 245 -6.12 25.41 1.97
C ALA A 245 -4.62 25.46 1.64
N VAL A 246 -4.01 24.30 1.37
CA VAL A 246 -2.59 24.20 1.01
C VAL A 246 -2.35 24.00 -0.50
N GLY A 247 -3.37 24.17 -1.33
CA GLY A 247 -3.26 24.17 -2.80
C GLY A 247 -3.06 22.80 -3.44
N LEU A 248 -3.45 21.71 -2.77
CA LEU A 248 -3.36 20.35 -3.29
C LEU A 248 -4.58 20.00 -4.15
N SER A 249 -4.34 19.29 -5.25
CA SER A 249 -5.34 18.75 -6.18
C SER A 249 -5.54 17.23 -6.03
N LEU A 250 -4.60 16.54 -5.37
CA LEU A 250 -4.68 15.12 -5.09
C LEU A 250 -4.07 14.83 -3.71
N VAL A 251 -4.77 14.03 -2.91
CA VAL A 251 -4.27 13.50 -1.65
C VAL A 251 -4.28 11.98 -1.74
N LEU A 252 -3.15 11.37 -1.44
CA LEU A 252 -2.98 9.92 -1.42
C LEU A 252 -2.86 9.41 0.02
N ASP A 253 -3.13 8.14 0.24
CA ASP A 253 -2.82 7.50 1.51
C ASP A 253 -1.31 7.21 1.61
N LYS A 254 -0.73 7.39 2.81
CA LYS A 254 0.72 7.29 3.04
C LYS A 254 1.36 5.99 2.52
N PRO A 255 0.77 4.79 2.69
CA PRO A 255 1.35 3.54 2.19
C PRO A 255 1.59 3.51 0.69
N GLN A 256 0.91 4.38 -0.08
CA GLN A 256 1.05 4.46 -1.53
C GLN A 256 2.17 5.41 -1.99
N VAL A 257 2.76 6.19 -1.08
CA VAL A 257 3.74 7.24 -1.39
C VAL A 257 5.12 6.85 -0.89
N LEU A 258 6.01 6.58 -1.85
CA LEU A 258 7.37 6.10 -1.64
C LEU A 258 8.41 7.23 -1.64
N PHE A 259 8.10 8.39 -2.21
CA PHE A 259 8.95 9.57 -2.14
C PHE A 259 8.13 10.80 -2.51
N GLY A 260 8.41 11.93 -1.86
CA GLY A 260 7.83 13.23 -2.18
C GLY A 260 6.39 13.41 -1.73
N GLY A 261 5.73 14.42 -2.31
CA GLY A 261 4.43 14.89 -1.86
C GLY A 261 4.47 15.66 -0.53
N LYS A 262 3.47 16.51 -0.31
CA LYS A 262 3.30 17.24 0.95
C LYS A 262 2.55 16.39 1.98
N ASP A 263 3.17 16.13 3.12
CA ASP A 263 2.48 15.55 4.28
C ASP A 263 1.50 16.56 4.86
N ILE A 264 0.20 16.24 4.82
CA ILE A 264 -0.84 17.04 5.48
C ILE A 264 -1.39 16.39 6.75
N THR A 265 -0.87 15.22 7.15
CA THR A 265 -1.31 14.48 8.33
C THR A 265 -1.31 15.35 9.59
N PRO A 266 -0.25 16.11 9.92
CA PRO A 266 -0.24 16.93 11.13
C PRO A 266 -1.33 18.00 11.13
N LEU A 267 -1.59 18.63 9.97
CA LEU A 267 -2.63 19.66 9.83
C LEU A 267 -4.04 19.07 9.95
N VAL A 268 -4.25 17.86 9.42
CA VAL A 268 -5.53 17.16 9.52
C VAL A 268 -5.79 16.74 10.97
N ILE A 269 -4.81 16.14 11.65
CA ILE A 269 -4.91 15.75 13.06
C ILE A 269 -5.25 16.99 13.90
N GLN A 270 -4.49 18.07 13.75
CA GLN A 270 -4.73 19.34 14.46
C GLN A 270 -6.16 19.87 14.27
N LYS A 271 -6.71 19.81 13.04
CA LYS A 271 -8.08 20.27 12.76
C LYS A 271 -9.17 19.35 13.27
N LEU A 272 -8.87 18.06 13.44
CA LEU A 272 -9.80 17.10 14.04
C LEU A 272 -9.95 17.33 15.56
N GLY A 273 -9.03 18.07 16.17
CA GLY A 273 -9.08 18.48 17.58
C GLY A 273 -8.23 17.62 18.52
N GLU A 274 -7.18 16.99 17.99
CA GLU A 274 -6.15 16.25 18.72
C GLU A 274 -4.75 16.70 18.26
#